data_AF-A0A8T6WAC0-F1
#
_entry.id   AF-A0A8T6WAC0-F1
#
_cell.length_a   1.000
_cell.length_b   1.000
_cell.length_c   1.000
_cell.angle_alpha   90.00
_cell.angle_beta   90.00
_cell.angle_gamma   90.00
#
_symmetry.space_group_name_H-M   'P 1'
#
loop_
_entity.id
_entity.type
_entity.pdbx_description
1 polymer ?
#
loop_
_entity_poly.entity_id
_entity_poly.type
_entity_poly.pdbx_seq_one_letter_code
_entity_poly.pdbx_strand_id
1 'polypeptide(L)'
;MPKLKVEIRKSVAAGGTTEEKIAFSPHFATQVLVRGFTLNQMFKNKVSALLDRVEIRDAFDLEFLARRGVDLDLSQQDKKKIIETLSGFTKR
;
A
#
# COMPACT_ATOMS: atom_id res chain seq x y z
N MET A 1 7.32 -23.26 -6.75
CA MET A 1 8.19 -22.10 -6.43
C MET A 1 7.42 -20.82 -6.72
N PRO A 2 7.43 -19.81 -5.84
CA PRO A 2 6.81 -18.52 -6.15
C PRO A 2 7.59 -17.87 -7.30
N LYS A 3 6.92 -17.60 -8.43
CA LYS A 3 7.51 -16.80 -9.51
C LYS A 3 7.33 -15.32 -9.17
N LEU A 4 8.44 -14.59 -9.07
CA LEU A 4 8.39 -13.13 -8.89
C LEU A 4 7.84 -12.50 -10.17
N LYS A 5 6.66 -11.87 -10.08
CA LYS A 5 6.07 -11.09 -11.18
C LYS A 5 6.45 -9.62 -10.98
N VAL A 6 7.17 -9.05 -11.95
CA VAL A 6 7.49 -7.61 -11.99
C VAL A 6 6.70 -6.99 -13.14
N GLU A 7 5.80 -6.06 -12.81
CA GLU A 7 5.04 -5.29 -13.81
C GLU A 7 5.54 -3.85 -13.85
N ILE A 8 5.94 -3.38 -15.03
CA ILE A 8 6.38 -1.99 -15.25
C ILE A 8 5.30 -1.27 -16.05
N ARG A 9 4.67 -0.25 -15.45
CA ARG A 9 3.68 0.61 -16.13
C ARG A 9 4.42 1.78 -16.81
N LYS A 10 4.03 2.11 -18.05
CA LYS A 10 4.62 3.23 -18.82
C LYS A 10 4.11 4.59 -18.35
N SER A 11 2.92 4.63 -17.74
CA SER A 11 2.34 5.85 -17.18
C SER A 11 3.05 6.22 -15.88
N VAL A 12 3.55 7.44 -15.79
CA VAL A 12 4.07 8.00 -14.54
C VAL A 12 2.88 8.18 -13.59
N ALA A 13 2.91 7.52 -12.43
CA ALA A 13 1.92 7.76 -11.39
C ALA A 13 2.02 9.22 -10.92
N ALA A 14 0.88 9.82 -10.59
CA ALA A 14 0.87 11.18 -10.06
C ALA A 14 1.81 11.29 -8.84
N GLY A 15 2.56 12.39 -8.79
CA GLY A 15 3.41 12.69 -7.64
C GLY A 15 2.59 12.68 -6.36
N GLY A 16 3.17 12.12 -5.30
CA GLY A 16 2.57 12.08 -3.97
C GLY A 16 3.46 12.76 -2.94
N THR A 17 2.97 12.94 -1.72
CA THR A 17 3.79 13.49 -0.64
C THR A 17 4.87 12.48 -0.24
N THR A 18 6.11 12.96 -0.13
CA THR A 18 7.27 12.15 0.26
C THR A 18 7.94 12.72 1.50
N GLU A 19 8.61 11.86 2.25
CA GLU A 19 9.42 12.20 3.41
C GLU A 19 10.72 11.39 3.41
N GLU A 20 11.73 11.89 4.11
CA GLU A 20 12.99 11.16 4.32
C GLU A 20 12.79 10.05 5.35
N LYS A 21 13.29 8.86 5.03
CA LYS A 21 13.19 7.67 5.87
C LYS A 21 14.50 6.94 5.89
N ILE A 22 14.71 6.17 6.96
CA ILE A 22 15.82 5.24 7.05
C ILE A 22 15.34 3.85 6.65
N ALA A 23 15.98 3.27 5.64
CA ALA A 23 15.82 1.85 5.34
C ALA A 23 16.62 1.05 6.38
N PHE A 24 15.92 0.62 7.44
CA PHE A 24 16.51 -0.12 8.56
C PHE A 24 16.47 -1.64 8.32
N SER A 25 17.55 -2.33 8.68
CA SER A 25 17.61 -3.79 8.76
C SER A 25 18.42 -4.20 10.00
N PRO A 26 17.94 -5.17 10.81
CA PRO A 26 18.73 -5.67 11.94
C PRO A 26 19.93 -6.53 11.49
N HIS A 27 20.01 -6.90 10.22
CA HIS A 27 21.03 -7.79 9.66
C HIS A 27 22.17 -7.06 8.94
N PHE A 28 22.11 -5.73 8.82
CA PHE A 28 23.11 -4.93 8.14
C PHE A 28 23.50 -3.72 9.00
N ALA A 29 24.80 -3.45 9.12
CA ALA A 29 25.30 -2.32 9.91
C ALA A 29 25.05 -0.96 9.23
N THR A 30 24.89 -0.94 7.91
CA THR A 30 24.68 0.29 7.14
C THR A 30 23.21 0.63 7.04
N GLN A 31 22.86 1.83 7.48
CA GLN A 31 21.53 2.42 7.30
C GLN A 31 21.55 3.35 6.09
N VAL A 32 20.53 3.29 5.24
CA VAL A 32 20.44 4.10 4.02
C VAL A 32 19.32 5.12 4.17
N LEU A 33 19.66 6.40 3.99
CA LEU A 33 18.68 7.47 3.88
C LEU A 33 18.00 7.38 2.52
N VAL A 34 16.68 7.25 2.51
CA VAL A 34 15.87 7.14 1.31
C VAL A 34 14.74 8.16 1.33
N ARG A 35 14.33 8.62 0.15
CA ARG A 35 13.11 9.42 0.00
C ARG A 35 11.96 8.49 -0.35
N GLY A 36 11.02 8.33 0.58
CA GLY A 36 9.86 7.45 0.43
C GLY A 36 8.55 8.23 0.51
N PHE A 37 7.43 7.61 0.12
CA PHE A 37 6.11 8.20 0.31
C PHE A 37 5.75 8.31 1.80
N THR A 38 4.98 9.34 2.14
CA THR A 38 4.39 9.46 3.49
C THR A 38 3.44 8.29 3.77
N LEU A 39 3.17 8.00 5.04
CA LEU A 39 2.21 6.94 5.39
C LEU A 39 0.81 7.21 4.80
N ASN A 40 0.36 8.47 4.84
CA ASN A 40 -0.92 8.88 4.25
C ASN A 40 -0.94 8.67 2.73
N GLN A 41 0.15 9.00 2.04
CA GLN A 41 0.26 8.76 0.60
C GLN A 41 0.31 7.26 0.28
N MET A 42 1.03 6.47 1.06
CA MET A 42 1.06 5.01 0.92
C MET A 42 -0.31 4.39 1.10
N PHE A 43 -1.10 4.87 2.06
CA PHE A 43 -2.47 4.43 2.27
C PHE A 43 -3.35 4.71 1.05
N LYS A 44 -3.31 5.93 0.51
CA LYS A 44 -4.03 6.28 -0.74
C LYS A 44 -3.63 5.39 -1.91
N ASN A 45 -2.33 5.13 -2.07
CA ASN A 45 -1.82 4.26 -3.12
C ASN A 45 -2.30 2.81 -2.95
N LYS A 46 -2.35 2.30 -1.71
CA LYS A 46 -2.83 0.95 -1.42
C LYS A 46 -4.33 0.78 -1.63
N VAL A 47 -5.14 1.79 -1.30
CA VAL A 47 -6.57 1.78 -1.62
C VAL A 47 -6.77 1.74 -3.13
N SER A 48 -6.06 2.58 -3.89
CA SER A 48 -6.14 2.56 -5.35
C SER A 48 -5.72 1.20 -5.94
N ALA A 49 -4.65 0.59 -5.43
CA ALA A 49 -4.18 -0.72 -5.88
C ALA A 49 -5.19 -1.83 -5.56
N LEU A 50 -5.78 -1.83 -4.36
CA LEU A 50 -6.79 -2.80 -3.96
C LEU A 50 -8.02 -2.72 -4.87
N LEU A 51 -8.48 -1.51 -5.20
CA LEU A 51 -9.64 -1.30 -6.07
C LEU A 51 -9.36 -1.61 -7.55
N ASP A 52 -8.10 -1.49 -8.00
CA ASP A 52 -7.69 -1.79 -9.40
C ASP A 52 -7.48 -3.30 -9.61
N ARG A 53 -6.73 -3.96 -8.72
CA ARG A 53 -6.24 -5.33 -8.93
C ARG A 53 -6.94 -6.38 -8.07
N VAL A 54 -7.60 -5.96 -6.99
CA VAL A 54 -8.31 -6.84 -6.05
C VAL A 54 -7.39 -7.94 -5.52
N GLU A 55 -6.16 -7.57 -5.13
CA GLU A 55 -5.22 -8.50 -4.51
C GLU A 55 -5.31 -8.48 -2.98
N ILE A 56 -5.41 -9.65 -2.36
CA ILE A 56 -5.53 -9.79 -0.90
C ILE A 56 -4.33 -9.21 -0.14
N ARG A 57 -3.15 -9.13 -0.76
CA ARG A 57 -1.96 -8.52 -0.16
C ARG A 57 -2.18 -7.05 0.16
N ASP A 58 -2.82 -6.30 -0.74
CA ASP A 58 -3.08 -4.89 -0.51
C ASP A 58 -4.07 -4.67 0.64
N ALA A 59 -4.98 -5.62 0.90
CA ALA A 59 -5.85 -5.59 2.09
C ALA A 59 -5.05 -5.73 3.40
N PHE A 60 -4.07 -6.63 3.46
CA PHE A 60 -3.19 -6.76 4.63
C PHE A 60 -2.31 -5.53 4.84
N ASP A 61 -1.81 -4.92 3.75
CA ASP A 61 -1.04 -3.69 3.84
C ASP A 61 -1.89 -2.52 4.36
N LEU A 62 -3.15 -2.42 3.96
CA LEU A 62 -4.09 -1.42 4.48
C LEU A 62 -4.39 -1.63 5.96
N GLU A 63 -4.56 -2.88 6.40
CA GLU A 63 -4.71 -3.21 7.81
C GLU A 63 -3.48 -2.78 8.63
N PHE A 64 -2.28 -3.07 8.12
CA PHE A 64 -1.02 -2.66 8.75
C PHE A 64 -0.94 -1.13 8.89
N LEU A 65 -1.29 -0.39 7.83
CA LEU A 65 -1.28 1.08 7.85
C LEU A 65 -2.34 1.64 8.83
N ALA A 66 -3.53 1.04 8.88
CA ALA A 66 -4.57 1.42 9.83
C ALA A 66 -4.11 1.21 11.28
N ARG A 67 -3.46 0.07 11.58
CA ARG A 67 -2.87 -0.21 12.91
C ARG A 67 -1.75 0.76 13.30
N ARG A 68 -1.08 1.38 12.33
CA ARG A 68 -0.06 2.42 12.54
C ARG A 68 -0.65 3.80 12.84
N GLY A 69 -1.97 3.95 12.83
CA GLY A 69 -2.66 5.21 13.16
C GLY A 69 -2.76 6.17 11.98
N VAL A 70 -2.75 5.67 10.74
CA VAL A 70 -3.01 6.51 9.56
C VAL A 70 -4.47 6.93 9.55
N ASP A 71 -4.73 8.23 9.35
CA ASP A 71 -6.07 8.74 9.18
C ASP A 71 -6.73 8.16 7.92
N LEU A 72 -7.87 7.49 8.11
CA LEU A 72 -8.65 6.88 7.05
C LEU A 72 -9.49 7.93 6.31
N ASP A 73 -8.81 8.86 5.65
CA ASP A 73 -9.40 9.88 4.77
C ASP A 73 -9.93 9.24 3.49
N LEU A 74 -11.08 8.56 3.63
CA LEU A 74 -11.77 7.85 2.57
C LEU A 74 -13.16 8.41 2.34
N SER A 75 -13.54 8.56 1.08
CA SER A 75 -14.90 8.89 0.70
C SER A 75 -15.85 7.76 1.12
N GLN A 76 -17.12 8.08 1.38
CA GLN A 76 -18.13 7.06 1.70
C GLN A 76 -18.28 6.03 0.57
N GLN A 77 -18.07 6.44 -0.68
CA GLN A 77 -18.09 5.55 -1.84
C GLN A 77 -16.94 4.55 -1.81
N ASP A 78 -15.72 5.01 -1.49
CA ASP A 78 -14.55 4.13 -1.43
C ASP A 78 -14.66 3.13 -0.28
N LYS A 79 -15.17 3.57 0.88
CA LYS A 79 -15.43 2.66 2.02
C LYS A 79 -16.35 1.51 1.61
N LYS A 80 -17.44 1.82 0.90
CA LYS A 80 -18.39 0.79 0.43
C LYS A 80 -17.72 -0.20 -0.53
N LYS A 81 -16.99 0.31 -1.53
CA LYS A 81 -16.27 -0.54 -2.50
C LYS A 81 -15.21 -1.42 -1.84
N ILE A 82 -14.48 -0.89 -0.86
CA ILE A 82 -13.47 -1.64 -0.11
C ILE A 82 -14.15 -2.77 0.67
N ILE A 83 -15.24 -2.51 1.38
CA ILE A 83 -15.96 -3.54 2.15
C ILE A 83 -16.47 -4.65 1.21
N GLU A 84 -17.07 -4.28 0.08
CA GLU A 84 -17.53 -5.25 -0.93
C GLU A 84 -16.36 -6.10 -1.44
N THR A 85 -15.24 -5.46 -1.79
CA THR A 85 -14.02 -6.15 -2.23
C THR A 85 -13.49 -7.11 -1.18
N LEU A 86 -13.43 -6.69 0.08
CA LEU A 86 -12.95 -7.50 1.20
C LEU A 86 -13.83 -8.72 1.44
N SER A 87 -15.15 -8.57 1.34
CA SER A 87 -16.11 -9.67 1.49
C SER A 87 -16.02 -10.71 0.38
N GLY A 88 -15.52 -10.32 -0.80
CA GLY A 88 -15.33 -11.22 -1.94
C GLY A 88 -14.12 -12.15 -1.83
N PHE A 89 -13.19 -11.90 -0.90
CA PHE A 89 -12.05 -12.79 -0.70
C PHE A 89 -12.47 -14.07 -0.01
N THR A 90 -12.32 -15.19 -0.72
CA THR A 90 -12.61 -16.54 -0.21
C THR A 90 -11.33 -17.36 -0.10
N LYS A 91 -11.35 -18.37 0.78
CA LYS A 91 -10.23 -19.29 0.96
C LYS A 91 -10.05 -20.10 -0.33
N ARG A 92 -8.90 -19.97 -0.96
CA ARG A 92 -8.49 -20.75 -2.13
C ARG A 92 -7.92 -22.11 -1.74
#